data_AF-A0A941TPZ0-F1
#
_entry.id   AF-A0A941TPZ0-F1
#
_cell.length_a   1.000
_cell.length_b   1.000
_cell.length_c   1.000
_cell.angle_alpha   90.00
_cell.angle_beta   90.00
_cell.angle_gamma   90.00
#
_symmetry.space_group_name_H-M   'P 1'
#
loop_
_entity.id
_entity.type
_entity.pdbx_description
1 polymer ?
#
loop_
_entity_poly.entity_id
_entity_poly.type
_entity_poly.pdbx_seq_one_letter_code
_entity_poly.pdbx_strand_id
1 'polypeptide(L)'
;VRTAFAVHTYNPVFEALVHHPRFVEPAEQMLGDKTYIHQFKINGKAAFDGDVWQWHQDYGTWKADDDMPEARAMNLAVFLDDVNEFNGPLWFIPKSHRKGAIEAKHDLTTTSYPLWVIDNDTIAKLVEQGGIVAPKGGPGSAIFFHGTLVHGSPPNMSPWNRQIIYVTYNAVSNAIRRFKRPAHIAHRDFTPIDAWSDDAVQQAARRKAAAE
;
A
#
# COMPACT_ATOMS: atom_id res chain seq x y z
N VAL A 1 -1.83 -15.15 -2.73
CA VAL A 1 -1.68 -14.14 -1.63
C VAL A 1 -3.02 -13.96 -0.94
N ARG A 2 -3.07 -13.82 0.39
CA ARG A 2 -4.31 -13.45 1.09
C ARG A 2 -4.21 -12.00 1.55
N THR A 3 -5.24 -11.20 1.25
CA THR A 3 -5.31 -9.80 1.64
C THR A 3 -6.49 -9.57 2.59
N ALA A 4 -6.21 -8.98 3.74
CA ALA A 4 -7.24 -8.51 4.67
C ALA A 4 -7.40 -6.99 4.49
N PHE A 5 -8.62 -6.54 4.22
CA PHE A 5 -8.94 -5.12 4.02
C PHE A 5 -9.60 -4.52 5.27
N ALA A 6 -9.46 -3.20 5.43
CA ALA A 6 -10.19 -2.42 6.44
C ALA A 6 -10.01 -2.88 7.90
N VAL A 7 -8.94 -3.61 8.24
CA VAL A 7 -8.75 -4.15 9.61
C VAL A 7 -8.73 -3.05 10.68
N HIS A 8 -8.24 -1.87 10.34
CA HIS A 8 -8.27 -0.68 11.20
C HIS A 8 -9.68 -0.23 11.62
N THR A 9 -10.76 -0.64 10.95
CA THR A 9 -12.12 -0.22 11.31
C THR A 9 -12.75 -1.08 12.40
N TYR A 10 -12.12 -2.20 12.77
CA TYR A 10 -12.66 -3.14 13.77
C TYR A 10 -11.60 -3.72 14.71
N ASN A 11 -10.34 -3.30 14.59
CA ASN A 11 -9.27 -3.66 15.50
C ASN A 11 -8.59 -2.39 16.04
N PRO A 12 -8.68 -2.13 17.35
CA PRO A 12 -8.24 -0.87 17.94
C PRO A 12 -6.72 -0.63 17.83
N VAL A 13 -5.92 -1.70 17.69
CA VAL A 13 -4.47 -1.57 17.49
C VAL A 13 -4.17 -1.05 16.08
N PHE A 14 -4.88 -1.53 15.07
CA PHE A 14 -4.72 -1.07 13.69
C PHE A 14 -5.39 0.29 13.46
N GLU A 15 -6.47 0.60 14.19
CA GLU A 15 -7.04 1.94 14.26
C GLU A 15 -5.99 2.94 14.79
N ALA A 16 -5.42 2.69 15.97
CA ALA A 16 -4.37 3.55 16.51
C ALA A 16 -3.16 3.66 15.58
N LEU A 17 -2.83 2.60 14.83
CA LEU A 17 -1.71 2.60 13.90
C LEU A 17 -1.92 3.54 12.71
N VAL A 18 -3.12 3.58 12.11
CA VAL A 18 -3.39 4.52 11.00
C VAL A 18 -3.44 5.98 11.46
N HIS A 19 -3.66 6.22 12.76
CA HIS A 19 -3.59 7.55 13.37
C HIS A 19 -2.20 7.90 13.94
N HIS A 20 -1.19 7.03 13.81
CA HIS A 20 0.11 7.27 14.42
C HIS A 20 0.79 8.52 13.82
N PRO A 21 1.39 9.44 14.62
CA PRO A 21 1.97 10.69 14.11
C PRO A 21 3.05 10.46 13.06
N ARG A 22 3.94 9.48 13.26
CA ARG A 22 4.95 9.03 12.27
C ARG A 22 4.36 8.49 10.94
N PHE A 23 3.04 8.31 10.84
CA PHE A 23 2.36 7.87 9.62
C PHE A 23 1.61 9.06 8.98
N VAL A 24 0.78 9.74 9.77
CA VAL A 24 -0.07 10.84 9.29
C VAL A 24 0.78 12.05 8.89
N GLU A 25 1.68 12.51 9.76
CA GLU A 25 2.40 13.77 9.56
C GLU A 25 3.30 13.75 8.30
N PRO A 26 4.08 12.68 8.01
CA PRO A 26 4.84 12.62 6.77
C PRO A 26 3.94 12.55 5.53
N ALA A 27 2.79 11.88 5.61
CA ALA A 27 1.83 11.81 4.51
C ALA A 27 1.27 13.21 4.18
N GLU A 28 0.83 13.95 5.19
CA GLU A 28 0.36 15.34 5.04
C GLU A 28 1.49 16.25 4.53
N GLN A 29 2.71 16.11 5.05
CA GLN A 29 3.87 16.89 4.60
C GLN A 29 4.16 16.67 3.12
N MET A 30 4.13 15.41 2.64
CA MET A 30 4.41 15.08 1.25
C MET A 30 3.28 15.50 0.30
N LEU A 31 2.02 15.46 0.75
CA LEU A 31 0.85 15.80 -0.05
C LEU A 31 0.49 17.30 0.00
N GLY A 32 0.98 18.03 1.01
CA GLY A 32 0.63 19.42 1.25
C GLY A 32 -0.87 19.63 1.52
N ASP A 33 -1.53 18.63 2.10
CA ASP A 33 -2.97 18.63 2.39
C ASP A 33 -3.25 17.74 3.60
N LYS A 34 -4.40 17.97 4.22
CA LYS A 34 -5.01 16.99 5.13
C LYS A 34 -5.32 15.72 4.38
N THR A 35 -5.23 14.59 5.07
CA THR A 35 -5.40 13.27 4.45
C THR A 35 -6.55 12.50 5.05
N TYR A 36 -7.10 11.56 4.28
CA TYR A 36 -7.99 10.50 4.76
C TYR A 36 -7.41 9.15 4.34
N ILE A 37 -7.86 8.07 4.98
CA ILE A 37 -7.46 6.72 4.58
C ILE A 37 -8.26 6.33 3.35
N HIS A 38 -7.61 6.27 2.18
CA HIS A 38 -8.24 5.76 0.97
C HIS A 38 -8.41 4.24 1.02
N GLN A 39 -7.40 3.54 1.51
CA GLN A 39 -7.37 2.09 1.57
C GLN A 39 -6.46 1.62 2.71
N PHE A 40 -6.87 0.54 3.38
CA PHE A 40 -6.03 -0.22 4.30
C PHE A 40 -6.03 -1.69 3.89
N LYS A 41 -4.84 -2.29 3.79
CA LYS A 41 -4.70 -3.72 3.49
C LYS A 41 -3.52 -4.35 4.23
N ILE A 42 -3.67 -5.60 4.66
CA ILE A 42 -2.57 -6.45 5.10
C ILE A 42 -2.38 -7.52 4.05
N ASN A 43 -1.23 -7.50 3.37
CA ASN A 43 -0.89 -8.50 2.38
C ASN A 43 0.02 -9.56 3.02
N GLY A 44 -0.51 -10.76 3.19
CA GLY A 44 0.26 -11.92 3.61
C GLY A 44 0.78 -12.71 2.40
N LYS A 45 2.09 -12.78 2.27
CA LYS A 45 2.75 -13.69 1.33
C LYS A 45 3.27 -14.90 2.10
N ALA A 46 2.57 -16.03 1.98
CA ALA A 46 2.89 -17.25 2.70
C ALA A 46 4.26 -17.80 2.29
N ALA A 47 4.95 -18.45 3.22
CA ALA A 47 6.09 -19.30 2.92
C ALA A 47 5.72 -20.34 1.86
N PHE A 48 6.65 -20.64 0.96
CA PHE A 48 6.57 -21.61 -0.16
C PHE A 48 5.52 -21.33 -1.26
N ASP A 49 4.34 -20.81 -0.92
CA ASP A 49 3.17 -20.72 -1.82
C ASP A 49 2.75 -19.27 -2.16
N GLY A 50 3.54 -18.29 -1.74
CA GLY A 50 3.17 -16.88 -1.91
C GLY A 50 3.24 -16.41 -3.37
N ASP A 51 2.10 -16.09 -3.98
CA ASP A 51 2.02 -15.62 -5.38
C ASP A 51 2.73 -14.28 -5.72
N VAL A 52 2.90 -14.08 -7.03
CA VAL A 52 3.40 -12.84 -7.66
C VAL A 52 2.38 -11.68 -7.56
N TRP A 53 2.92 -10.46 -7.42
CA TRP A 53 2.22 -9.22 -7.76
C TRP A 53 2.89 -8.61 -8.98
N GLN A 54 2.16 -8.53 -10.09
CA GLN A 54 2.68 -8.02 -11.37
C GLN A 54 3.03 -6.54 -11.27
N TRP A 55 3.85 -6.05 -12.19
CA TRP A 55 4.23 -4.64 -12.25
C TRP A 55 3.02 -3.75 -12.50
N HIS A 56 2.80 -2.77 -11.61
CA HIS A 56 1.66 -1.88 -11.69
C HIS A 56 1.95 -0.52 -11.03
N GLN A 57 1.01 0.39 -11.22
CA GLN A 57 0.83 1.60 -10.42
C GLN A 57 -0.51 1.49 -9.69
N ASP A 58 -0.54 1.72 -8.38
CA ASP A 58 -1.81 1.69 -7.65
C ASP A 58 -2.78 2.75 -8.18
N TYR A 59 -2.28 3.95 -8.52
CA TYR A 59 -3.08 5.04 -9.08
C TYR A 59 -3.81 4.65 -10.36
N GLY A 60 -3.24 3.76 -11.18
CA GLY A 60 -3.93 3.25 -12.38
C GLY A 60 -5.28 2.61 -12.02
N THR A 61 -5.30 1.79 -10.97
CA THR A 61 -6.53 1.18 -10.44
C THR A 61 -7.44 2.22 -9.82
N TRP A 62 -6.90 3.12 -8.98
CA TRP A 62 -7.70 4.14 -8.30
C TRP A 62 -8.38 5.11 -9.29
N LYS A 63 -7.70 5.47 -10.37
CA LYS A 63 -8.27 6.26 -11.46
C LYS A 63 -9.33 5.47 -12.21
N ALA A 64 -8.97 4.27 -12.69
CA ALA A 64 -9.80 3.50 -13.59
C ALA A 64 -11.07 2.94 -12.93
N ASP A 65 -11.03 2.66 -11.62
CA ASP A 65 -12.16 2.07 -10.89
C ASP A 65 -12.87 3.06 -9.97
N ASP A 66 -12.16 3.94 -9.26
CA ASP A 66 -12.78 4.85 -8.28
C ASP A 66 -12.86 6.32 -8.74
N ASP A 67 -12.32 6.62 -9.93
CA ASP A 67 -12.22 8.00 -10.43
C ASP A 67 -11.53 8.92 -9.39
N MET A 68 -10.40 8.46 -8.86
CA MET A 68 -9.46 9.32 -8.14
C MET A 68 -9.01 10.45 -9.10
N PRO A 69 -9.19 11.74 -8.78
CA PRO A 69 -8.97 12.82 -9.75
C PRO A 69 -7.52 12.96 -10.20
N GLU A 70 -6.61 13.03 -9.24
CA GLU A 70 -5.17 13.18 -9.41
C GLU A 70 -4.41 12.12 -8.61
N ALA A 71 -3.13 11.90 -8.93
CA ALA A 71 -2.28 10.96 -8.21
C ALA A 71 -1.80 11.49 -6.83
N ARG A 72 -2.64 12.22 -6.09
CA ARG A 72 -2.33 12.83 -4.78
C ARG A 72 -2.54 11.86 -3.62
N ALA A 73 -2.00 10.65 -3.76
CA ALA A 73 -2.08 9.61 -2.74
C ALA A 73 -0.72 8.92 -2.54
N MET A 74 -0.39 8.66 -1.27
CA MET A 74 0.84 8.01 -0.82
C MET A 74 0.50 6.69 -0.13
N ASN A 75 1.22 5.63 -0.49
CA ASN A 75 1.21 4.39 0.26
C ASN A 75 2.29 4.41 1.33
N LEU A 76 1.95 3.89 2.49
CA LEU A 76 2.88 3.52 3.55
C LEU A 76 2.85 2.01 3.73
N ALA A 77 3.95 1.34 3.38
CA ALA A 77 4.16 -0.07 3.66
C ALA A 77 4.89 -0.25 4.99
N VAL A 78 4.34 -1.01 5.92
CA VAL A 78 4.93 -1.31 7.24
C VAL A 78 5.14 -2.80 7.36
N PHE A 79 6.37 -3.21 7.66
CA PHE A 79 6.75 -4.62 7.72
C PHE A 79 6.31 -5.22 9.06
N LEU A 80 5.56 -6.32 9.01
CA LEU A 80 5.22 -7.11 10.19
C LEU A 80 6.18 -8.29 10.40
N ASP A 81 6.71 -8.83 9.30
CA ASP A 81 7.78 -9.82 9.29
C ASP A 81 9.10 -9.17 8.83
N ASP A 82 10.23 -9.85 9.05
CA ASP A 82 11.48 -9.53 8.35
C ASP A 82 11.26 -9.58 6.83
N VAL A 83 11.62 -8.53 6.11
CA VAL A 83 11.63 -8.50 4.65
C VAL A 83 13.07 -8.64 4.17
N ASN A 84 13.36 -9.77 3.52
CA ASN A 84 14.67 -10.10 2.98
C ASN A 84 14.58 -10.35 1.46
N GLU A 85 15.67 -10.77 0.84
CA GLU A 85 15.72 -10.97 -0.62
C GLU A 85 15.02 -12.23 -1.12
N PHE A 86 14.73 -13.18 -0.23
CA PHE A 86 14.19 -14.49 -0.56
C PHE A 86 12.68 -14.59 -0.35
N ASN A 87 12.10 -13.82 0.57
CA ASN A 87 10.67 -13.91 0.91
C ASN A 87 9.76 -13.01 0.06
N GLY A 88 10.23 -12.66 -1.14
CA GLY A 88 9.51 -11.89 -2.14
C GLY A 88 9.29 -10.43 -1.72
N PRO A 89 10.35 -9.61 -1.56
CA PRO A 89 10.24 -8.20 -1.18
C PRO A 89 9.51 -7.38 -2.26
N LEU A 90 9.05 -6.18 -1.90
CA LEU A 90 8.61 -5.23 -2.92
C LEU A 90 9.78 -4.83 -3.80
N TRP A 91 9.55 -4.84 -5.11
CA TRP A 91 10.45 -4.28 -6.10
C TRP A 91 9.90 -2.96 -6.58
N PHE A 92 10.76 -1.95 -6.63
CA PHE A 92 10.45 -0.63 -7.17
C PHE A 92 11.35 -0.34 -8.36
N ILE A 93 10.81 0.36 -9.35
CA ILE A 93 11.62 1.03 -10.36
C ILE A 93 11.83 2.48 -9.90
N PRO A 94 13.04 2.87 -9.44
CA PRO A 94 13.31 4.21 -8.95
C PRO A 94 12.91 5.29 -9.95
N LYS A 95 12.37 6.41 -9.45
CA LYS A 95 11.96 7.60 -10.23
C LYS A 95 10.84 7.38 -11.26
N SER A 96 10.31 6.17 -11.45
CA SER A 96 9.22 5.88 -12.39
C SER A 96 7.96 6.72 -12.15
N HIS A 97 7.67 7.10 -10.91
CA HIS A 97 6.57 7.98 -10.53
C HIS A 97 6.57 9.34 -11.26
N ARG A 98 7.74 9.82 -11.71
CA ARG A 98 7.87 11.10 -12.44
C ARG A 98 7.26 11.06 -13.84
N LYS A 99 6.95 9.88 -14.38
CA LYS A 99 6.21 9.72 -15.63
C LYS A 99 4.70 9.97 -15.47
N GLY A 100 4.21 10.13 -14.25
CA GLY A 100 2.78 10.19 -13.98
C GLY A 100 2.12 8.82 -14.17
N ALA A 101 0.83 8.84 -14.52
CA ALA A 101 0.09 7.63 -14.83
C ALA A 101 0.57 7.03 -16.16
N ILE A 102 0.89 5.74 -16.14
CA ILE A 102 1.28 4.96 -17.31
C ILE A 102 0.07 4.15 -17.75
N GLU A 103 -0.09 3.99 -19.07
CA GLU A 103 -1.15 3.15 -19.61
C GLU A 103 -1.02 1.71 -19.08
N ALA A 104 -2.15 1.15 -18.65
CA ALA A 104 -2.20 -0.17 -18.04
C ALA A 104 -3.38 -0.95 -18.61
N LYS A 105 -3.21 -2.27 -18.70
CA LYS A 105 -4.26 -3.20 -19.10
C LYS A 105 -4.83 -3.88 -17.88
N HIS A 106 -6.15 -4.05 -17.84
CA HIS A 106 -6.80 -4.79 -16.77
C HIS A 106 -6.54 -6.30 -16.96
N ASP A 107 -5.70 -6.86 -16.10
CA ASP A 107 -5.38 -8.28 -16.04
C ASP A 107 -6.29 -8.96 -15.03
N LEU A 108 -7.07 -9.92 -15.54
CA LEU A 108 -8.03 -10.71 -14.77
C LEU A 108 -7.57 -12.16 -14.55
N THR A 109 -6.40 -12.55 -15.07
CA THR A 109 -6.04 -13.97 -15.25
C THR A 109 -4.68 -14.34 -14.67
N THR A 110 -3.67 -13.46 -14.69
CA THR A 110 -2.30 -13.83 -14.28
C THR A 110 -1.94 -13.42 -12.85
N THR A 111 -2.81 -12.66 -12.20
CA THR A 111 -2.62 -12.15 -10.85
C THR A 111 -3.60 -12.79 -9.88
N SER A 112 -3.21 -12.88 -8.61
CA SER A 112 -4.10 -13.38 -7.55
C SER A 112 -5.33 -12.50 -7.28
N TYR A 113 -5.43 -11.33 -7.94
CA TYR A 113 -6.54 -10.39 -7.85
C TYR A 113 -6.56 -9.49 -9.10
N PRO A 114 -7.73 -9.17 -9.70
CA PRO A 114 -7.86 -8.22 -10.82
C PRO A 114 -7.01 -6.96 -10.64
N LEU A 115 -6.07 -6.72 -11.56
CA LEU A 115 -5.06 -5.67 -11.41
C LEU A 115 -4.80 -4.97 -12.74
N TRP A 116 -4.60 -3.66 -12.68
CA TRP A 116 -4.16 -2.88 -13.83
C TRP A 116 -2.63 -2.99 -13.95
N VAL A 117 -2.16 -3.79 -14.90
CA VAL A 117 -0.73 -4.11 -15.09
C VAL A 117 -0.12 -3.32 -16.25
N ILE A 118 1.16 -3.00 -16.12
CA ILE A 118 1.95 -2.34 -17.16
C ILE A 118 2.58 -3.41 -18.05
N ASP A 119 2.65 -3.15 -19.35
CA ASP A 119 3.24 -4.09 -20.31
C ASP A 119 4.77 -4.24 -20.12
N ASN A 120 5.28 -5.41 -20.51
CA ASN A 120 6.69 -5.75 -20.29
C ASN A 120 7.68 -4.86 -21.06
N ASP A 121 7.31 -4.36 -22.24
CA ASP A 121 8.20 -3.50 -23.04
C ASP A 121 8.39 -2.15 -22.34
N THR A 122 7.32 -1.58 -21.79
CA THR A 122 7.37 -0.38 -20.97
C THR A 122 8.18 -0.61 -19.70
N ILE A 123 8.00 -1.74 -19.01
CA ILE A 123 8.80 -2.10 -17.83
C ILE A 123 10.28 -2.20 -18.17
N ALA A 124 10.64 -2.89 -19.24
CA ALA A 124 12.03 -3.03 -19.67
C ALA A 124 12.71 -1.67 -19.89
N LYS A 125 12.02 -0.74 -20.59
CA LYS A 125 12.51 0.64 -20.82
C LYS A 125 12.69 1.43 -19.53
N LEU A 126 11.79 1.27 -18.57
CA LEU A 126 11.89 1.94 -17.27
C LEU A 126 13.04 1.39 -16.42
N VAL A 127 13.24 0.07 -16.44
CA VAL A 127 14.35 -0.60 -15.75
C VAL A 127 15.70 -0.22 -16.35
N GLU A 128 15.80 -0.10 -17.68
CA GLU A 128 17.03 0.37 -18.34
C GLU A 128 17.47 1.76 -17.85
N GLN A 129 16.50 2.63 -17.50
CA GLN A 129 16.78 3.99 -17.01
C GLN A 129 17.10 4.07 -15.52
N GLY A 130 16.49 3.20 -14.69
CA GLY A 130 16.47 3.37 -13.24
C GLY A 130 16.89 2.16 -12.42
N GLY A 131 17.08 1.00 -13.06
CA GLY A 131 17.27 -0.28 -12.40
C GLY A 131 16.04 -0.73 -11.60
N ILE A 132 16.26 -1.71 -10.73
CA ILE A 132 15.28 -2.21 -9.76
C ILE A 132 15.91 -2.13 -8.37
N VAL A 133 15.15 -1.67 -7.39
CA VAL A 133 15.53 -1.71 -5.98
C VAL A 133 14.51 -2.50 -5.18
N ALA A 134 15.00 -3.25 -4.20
CA ALA A 134 14.17 -4.03 -3.28
C ALA A 134 14.54 -3.67 -1.84
N PRO A 135 13.85 -2.69 -1.23
CA PRO A 135 14.09 -2.33 0.16
C PRO A 135 13.83 -3.50 1.10
N LYS A 136 14.70 -3.68 2.09
CA LYS A 136 14.71 -4.78 3.08
C LYS A 136 14.74 -4.16 4.48
N GLY A 137 14.27 -4.89 5.48
CA GLY A 137 14.25 -4.41 6.86
C GLY A 137 13.48 -5.34 7.78
N GLY A 138 13.69 -5.20 9.08
CA GLY A 138 12.97 -5.98 10.08
C GLY A 138 11.58 -5.42 10.42
N PRO A 139 10.80 -6.13 11.26
CA PRO A 139 9.50 -5.68 11.72
C PRO A 139 9.51 -4.24 12.25
N GLY A 140 8.51 -3.45 11.86
CA GLY A 140 8.42 -2.03 12.18
C GLY A 140 9.14 -1.11 11.19
N SER A 141 9.98 -1.63 10.29
CA SER A 141 10.50 -0.85 9.16
C SER A 141 9.35 -0.41 8.27
N ALA A 142 9.44 0.80 7.72
CA ALA A 142 8.39 1.39 6.90
C ALA A 142 8.91 2.11 5.66
N ILE A 143 8.11 2.12 4.60
CA ILE A 143 8.45 2.73 3.30
C ILE A 143 7.25 3.53 2.81
N PHE A 144 7.48 4.81 2.53
CA PHE A 144 6.55 5.61 1.76
C PHE A 144 6.83 5.52 0.27
N PHE A 145 5.78 5.39 -0.54
CA PHE A 145 5.88 5.46 -1.99
C PHE A 145 4.63 6.04 -2.65
N HIS A 146 4.85 6.75 -3.76
CA HIS A 146 3.81 7.46 -4.50
C HIS A 146 2.89 6.50 -5.27
N GLY A 147 1.61 6.85 -5.44
CA GLY A 147 0.63 6.03 -6.16
C GLY A 147 1.00 5.69 -7.62
N THR A 148 1.89 6.47 -8.24
CA THR A 148 2.42 6.23 -9.60
C THR A 148 3.81 5.60 -9.60
N LEU A 149 4.39 5.23 -8.45
CA LEU A 149 5.65 4.50 -8.45
C LEU A 149 5.40 3.08 -8.96
N VAL A 150 6.09 2.71 -10.04
CA VAL A 150 5.97 1.37 -10.61
C VAL A 150 6.59 0.36 -9.65
N HIS A 151 5.80 -0.62 -9.26
CA HIS A 151 6.21 -1.64 -8.30
C HIS A 151 5.54 -2.99 -8.55
N GLY A 152 6.13 -4.03 -7.97
CA GLY A 152 5.66 -5.41 -8.04
C GLY A 152 6.33 -6.23 -6.95
N SER A 153 6.05 -7.54 -6.88
CA SER A 153 6.84 -8.44 -6.03
C SER A 153 6.84 -9.87 -6.57
N PRO A 154 7.98 -10.58 -6.57
CA PRO A 154 8.08 -11.94 -7.05
C PRO A 154 7.39 -12.93 -6.09
N PRO A 155 7.14 -14.19 -6.50
CA PRO A 155 6.67 -15.23 -5.60
C PRO A 155 7.57 -15.45 -4.37
N ASN A 156 7.04 -16.08 -3.33
CA ASN A 156 7.79 -16.46 -2.13
C ASN A 156 7.97 -17.98 -2.09
N MET A 157 9.16 -18.44 -2.47
CA MET A 157 9.56 -19.85 -2.37
C MET A 157 10.30 -20.16 -1.05
N SER A 158 10.54 -19.16 -0.23
CA SER A 158 11.31 -19.29 1.01
C SER A 158 10.47 -19.89 2.15
N PRO A 159 11.08 -20.37 3.25
CA PRO A 159 10.37 -20.88 4.41
C PRO A 159 9.80 -19.78 5.33
N TRP A 160 9.95 -18.50 4.98
CA TRP A 160 9.51 -17.38 5.82
C TRP A 160 8.29 -16.71 5.25
N ASN A 161 7.30 -16.41 6.10
CA ASN A 161 6.19 -15.55 5.73
C ASN A 161 6.68 -14.11 5.48
N ARG A 162 5.87 -13.35 4.75
CA ARG A 162 6.07 -11.92 4.56
C ARG A 162 4.74 -11.18 4.62
N GLN A 163 4.41 -10.66 5.80
CA GLN A 163 3.27 -9.80 6.05
C GLN A 163 3.67 -8.33 6.02
N ILE A 164 2.94 -7.55 5.23
CA ILE A 164 3.13 -6.10 5.11
C ILE A 164 1.76 -5.42 5.22
N ILE A 165 1.66 -4.44 6.11
CA ILE A 165 0.53 -3.52 6.18
C ILE A 165 0.75 -2.44 5.12
N TYR A 166 -0.30 -2.08 4.40
CA TYR A 166 -0.33 -0.91 3.53
C TYR A 166 -1.45 0.00 3.99
N VAL A 167 -1.09 1.25 4.22
CA VAL A 167 -2.04 2.35 4.45
C VAL A 167 -1.88 3.32 3.29
N THR A 168 -2.96 3.58 2.56
CA THR A 168 -2.98 4.59 1.51
C THR A 168 -3.62 5.86 2.05
N TYR A 169 -2.82 6.91 2.23
CA TYR A 169 -3.30 8.25 2.55
C TYR A 169 -3.57 8.99 1.24
N ASN A 170 -4.77 9.55 1.10
CA ASN A 170 -5.12 10.41 -0.02
C ASN A 170 -5.44 11.81 0.49
N ALA A 171 -5.05 12.83 -0.27
CA ALA A 171 -5.41 14.20 0.03
C ALA A 171 -6.94 14.35 0.08
N VAL A 172 -7.47 15.07 1.07
CA VAL A 172 -8.92 15.28 1.23
C VAL A 172 -9.50 16.04 0.03
N SER A 173 -8.75 17.01 -0.50
CA SER A 173 -9.09 17.71 -1.76
C SER A 173 -9.15 16.81 -3.00
N ASN A 174 -8.63 15.58 -2.90
CA ASN A 174 -8.53 14.60 -3.98
C ASN A 174 -9.42 13.36 -3.76
N ALA A 175 -10.51 13.50 -2.99
CA ALA A 175 -11.45 12.40 -2.74
C ALA A 175 -11.95 11.74 -4.04
N ILE A 176 -12.10 10.42 -4.00
CA ILE A 176 -12.60 9.61 -5.13
C ILE A 176 -14.04 9.99 -5.48
N ARG A 177 -14.40 9.93 -6.77
CA ARG A 177 -15.70 10.41 -7.28
C ARG A 177 -16.63 9.28 -7.71
N ARG A 178 -16.13 8.06 -7.80
CA ARG A 178 -16.90 6.88 -8.18
C ARG A 178 -16.67 5.76 -7.17
N PHE A 179 -17.74 5.06 -6.82
CA PHE A 179 -17.73 4.01 -5.81
C PHE A 179 -17.89 2.61 -6.40
N LYS A 180 -17.10 2.29 -7.45
CA LYS A 180 -17.17 1.01 -8.15
C LYS A 180 -16.70 -0.14 -7.24
N ARG A 181 -15.60 0.06 -6.50
CA ARG A 181 -15.08 -0.95 -5.56
C ARG A 181 -15.83 -0.90 -4.22
N PRO A 182 -15.92 -2.03 -3.49
CA PRO A 182 -16.53 -2.07 -2.15
C PRO A 182 -15.90 -1.07 -1.18
N ALA A 183 -16.71 -0.54 -0.25
CA ALA A 183 -16.27 0.49 0.70
C ALA A 183 -15.11 0.05 1.63
N HIS A 184 -14.93 -1.25 1.85
CA HIS A 184 -13.79 -1.77 2.62
C HIS A 184 -12.48 -1.80 1.80
N ILE A 185 -12.54 -1.73 0.47
CA ILE A 185 -11.39 -1.63 -0.43
C ILE A 185 -11.09 -0.17 -0.76
N ALA A 186 -12.11 0.62 -1.09
CA ALA A 186 -12.00 2.04 -1.39
C ALA A 186 -12.92 2.82 -0.44
N HIS A 187 -12.34 3.40 0.61
CA HIS A 187 -13.09 4.06 1.66
C HIS A 187 -13.81 5.31 1.16
N ARG A 188 -14.93 5.60 1.83
CA ARG A 188 -15.87 6.67 1.49
C ARG A 188 -16.03 7.70 2.61
N ASP A 189 -15.33 7.50 3.71
CA ASP A 189 -15.17 8.52 4.73
C ASP A 189 -13.97 9.39 4.34
N PHE A 190 -14.25 10.64 4.00
CA PHE A 190 -13.26 11.63 3.57
C PHE A 190 -12.95 12.63 4.68
N THR A 191 -13.40 12.35 5.91
CA THR A 191 -13.05 13.15 7.08
C THR A 191 -11.53 13.14 7.25
N PRO A 192 -10.90 14.32 7.41
CA PRO A 192 -9.48 14.40 7.73
C PRO A 192 -9.12 13.50 8.91
N ILE A 193 -8.05 12.72 8.77
CA ILE A 193 -7.50 11.91 9.85
C ILE A 193 -6.60 12.77 10.73
N ASP A 194 -6.78 12.67 12.05
CA ASP A 194 -5.92 13.35 13.02
C ASP A 194 -4.78 12.43 13.48
N ALA A 195 -3.61 13.02 13.71
CA ALA A 195 -2.53 12.34 14.41
C ALA A 195 -2.87 12.19 15.91
N TRP A 196 -2.84 10.97 16.42
CA TRP A 196 -3.02 10.68 17.85
C TRP A 196 -1.70 10.79 18.63
N SER A 197 -1.71 10.50 19.93
CA SER A 197 -0.48 10.44 20.73
C SER A 197 0.47 9.35 20.25
N ASP A 198 1.79 9.58 20.37
CA ASP A 198 2.82 8.63 19.92
C ASP A 198 2.75 7.26 20.62
N ASP A 199 2.12 7.20 21.80
CA ASP A 199 1.92 5.97 22.57
C ASP A 199 0.56 5.29 22.35
N ALA A 200 -0.28 5.80 21.44
CA ALA A 200 -1.65 5.33 21.23
C ALA A 200 -1.71 3.85 20.85
N VAL A 201 -0.75 3.35 20.06
CA VAL A 201 -0.67 1.94 19.67
C VAL A 201 -0.39 1.05 20.88
N GLN A 202 0.55 1.43 21.75
CA GLN A 202 0.83 0.68 22.98
C GLN A 202 -0.37 0.71 23.93
N GLN A 203 -1.05 1.85 24.05
CA GLN A 203 -2.27 1.96 24.85
C GLN A 203 -3.37 1.04 24.33
N ALA A 204 -3.63 1.04 23.02
CA ALA A 204 -4.62 0.17 22.38
C ALA A 204 -4.28 -1.32 22.56
N ALA A 205 -3.01 -1.69 22.42
CA ALA A 205 -2.56 -3.06 22.63
C ALA A 205 -2.77 -3.54 24.07
N ARG A 206 -2.43 -2.70 25.06
CA ARG A 206 -2.65 -3.01 26.49
C ARG A 206 -4.14 -3.16 26.80
N ARG A 207 -4.99 -2.27 26.29
CA ARG A 207 -6.44 -2.33 26.49
C ARG A 207 -7.04 -3.60 25.90
N LYS A 208 -6.63 -3.97 24.67
CA LYS A 208 -7.10 -5.19 24.02
C LYS A 208 -6.68 -6.45 24.80
N ALA A 209 -5.41 -6.55 25.19
CA ALA A 209 -4.91 -7.69 25.95
C ALA A 209 -5.57 -7.85 27.33
N ALA A 210 -6.03 -6.75 27.94
CA ALA A 210 -6.78 -6.79 29.20
C ALA A 210 -8.25 -7.22 29.04
N ALA A 211 -8.78 -7.26 27.81
CA ALA A 211 -10.17 -7.61 27.50
C ALA A 211 -10.32 -9.05 26.97
N GLU A 212 -9.21 -9.75 26.71
CA GLU A 212 -9.12 -11.17 26.33
C GLU A 212 -8.87 -12.05 27.57
#